data_AF-A0A4P9XLP7-F1
#
_entry.id   AF-A0A4P9XLP7-F1
#
_cell.length_a   1.000
_cell.length_b   1.000
_cell.length_c   1.000
_cell.angle_alpha   90.00
_cell.angle_beta   90.00
_cell.angle_gamma   90.00
#
_symmetry.space_group_name_H-M   'P 1'
#
loop_
_entity.id
_entity.type
_entity.pdbx_description
1 polymer ?
#
loop_
_entity_poly.entity_id
_entity_poly.type
_entity_poly.pdbx_seq_one_letter_code
_entity_poly.pdbx_strand_id
1 'polypeptide(L)'
;MEQNNENVQEQLQRGQPNRLIDEQSPYLLQHAYNPVNWYPWGEEAFERARQERKPIFLSVGYSTCHWCHVMERESFEDEATAALLNHFFVSIKVDREVQPDVDRLYMTFVQATTGGGGWPMSVFLTPELYPFFGGTYFPPDDHMGQPGFKSLLRRIAIIWNAQPDKLEQSGQSVIAQLKTISSQEASSHACTQSDASTSEESYADGTRDGDAVFKWACSTFDKHHGGRVGAPKFPTVPLIRFLLSYQAYVRAGLLKPNTDDADLTADQMADYALHMVTLTLEVGNSVHVQSDHIGHGFHRYSVDEKWHVPHFEKMLYDQAQLLSVYTEAYAITKRDIFAQAARDICRYVSEQLTHPGGGFYSAEDADSKASEEDAKKQEGAYYVWTYDEVQATLQEPQDADLVAYRFGIVAEGNVSSASDPHGELTGKNVLYNAKSVEECAHTFKLTKEEVEVKLEQCKTTLNNARMKRPRPHLDDKACRIRRDSANLRAAY
;
A
#
# COMPACT_ATOMS: atom_id res chain seq x y z
N MET A 1 24.80 -1.11 -18.10
CA MET A 1 24.90 -2.14 -19.16
C MET A 1 25.67 -3.39 -18.72
N GLU A 2 26.56 -3.31 -17.71
CA GLU A 2 27.27 -4.50 -17.20
C GLU A 2 26.50 -5.30 -16.13
N GLN A 3 25.54 -4.69 -15.41
CA GLN A 3 24.63 -5.41 -14.48
C GLN A 3 23.62 -6.35 -15.18
N ASN A 4 23.46 -6.25 -16.50
CA ASN A 4 22.60 -7.18 -17.25
C ASN A 4 23.26 -8.56 -17.49
N ASN A 5 24.57 -8.70 -17.33
CA ASN A 5 25.27 -9.95 -17.68
C ASN A 5 25.38 -10.95 -16.53
N GLU A 6 25.36 -10.50 -15.26
CA GLU A 6 25.39 -11.43 -14.11
C GLU A 6 24.04 -12.13 -13.90
N ASN A 7 22.92 -11.44 -14.18
CA ASN A 7 21.58 -12.00 -14.04
C ASN A 7 21.29 -13.12 -15.07
N VAL A 8 21.92 -13.07 -16.25
CA VAL A 8 21.75 -14.08 -17.31
C VAL A 8 22.45 -15.40 -16.94
N GLN A 9 23.58 -15.36 -16.21
CA GLN A 9 24.29 -16.59 -15.84
C GLN A 9 23.60 -17.36 -14.70
N GLU A 10 22.97 -16.67 -13.74
CA GLU A 10 22.11 -17.33 -12.73
C GLU A 10 20.79 -17.85 -13.34
N GLN A 11 20.19 -17.11 -14.29
CA GLN A 11 18.97 -17.54 -14.98
C GLN A 11 19.19 -18.80 -15.84
N LEU A 12 20.38 -18.96 -16.44
CA LEU A 12 20.73 -20.15 -17.22
C LEU A 12 20.86 -21.44 -16.39
N GLN A 13 20.95 -21.35 -15.05
CA GLN A 13 20.94 -22.53 -14.17
C GLN A 13 19.52 -22.96 -13.74
N ARG A 14 18.47 -22.14 -13.98
CA ARG A 14 17.13 -22.30 -13.39
C ARG A 14 16.13 -23.17 -14.19
N GLY A 15 16.58 -23.92 -15.20
CA GLY A 15 15.69 -24.80 -15.99
C GLY A 15 15.04 -24.13 -17.19
N GLN A 16 14.00 -24.75 -17.75
CA GLN A 16 13.31 -24.24 -18.95
C GLN A 16 12.35 -23.09 -18.57
N PRO A 17 12.42 -21.91 -19.20
CA PRO A 17 11.53 -20.82 -18.89
C PRO A 17 10.07 -21.14 -19.30
N ASN A 18 9.12 -20.59 -18.55
CA ASN A 18 7.71 -20.54 -18.90
C ASN A 18 7.41 -19.34 -19.83
N ARG A 19 6.13 -19.12 -20.15
CA ARG A 19 5.70 -18.13 -21.15
C ARG A 19 5.97 -16.68 -20.76
N LEU A 20 6.19 -16.40 -19.48
CA LEU A 20 6.44 -15.03 -19.03
C LEU A 20 7.79 -14.48 -19.53
N ILE A 21 8.66 -15.31 -20.11
CA ILE A 21 9.93 -14.86 -20.71
C ILE A 21 9.74 -13.88 -21.87
N ASP A 22 8.57 -13.91 -22.53
CA ASP A 22 8.23 -13.03 -23.65
C ASP A 22 7.58 -11.71 -23.21
N GLU A 23 7.31 -11.54 -21.90
CA GLU A 23 6.68 -10.35 -21.36
C GLU A 23 7.67 -9.18 -21.24
N GLN A 24 7.15 -7.96 -21.27
CA GLN A 24 7.96 -6.74 -21.11
C GLN A 24 8.03 -6.27 -19.65
N SER A 25 7.11 -6.74 -18.80
CA SER A 25 7.08 -6.36 -17.39
C SER A 25 8.27 -6.98 -16.64
N PRO A 26 9.13 -6.18 -15.97
CA PRO A 26 10.18 -6.72 -15.12
C PRO A 26 9.66 -7.66 -14.03
N TYR A 27 8.47 -7.37 -13.49
CA TYR A 27 7.80 -8.21 -12.50
C TYR A 27 7.42 -9.59 -13.07
N LEU A 28 6.86 -9.64 -14.28
CA LEU A 28 6.52 -10.93 -14.89
C LEU A 28 7.77 -11.73 -15.28
N LEU A 29 8.81 -11.05 -15.77
CA LEU A 29 10.08 -11.68 -16.14
C LEU A 29 10.78 -12.33 -14.94
N GLN A 30 10.65 -11.78 -13.72
CA GLN A 30 11.19 -12.38 -12.50
C GLN A 30 10.63 -13.80 -12.26
N HIS A 31 9.37 -14.04 -12.64
CA HIS A 31 8.70 -15.32 -12.47
C HIS A 31 8.88 -16.29 -13.67
N ALA A 32 9.63 -15.89 -14.71
CA ALA A 32 9.75 -16.66 -15.95
C ALA A 32 10.43 -18.03 -15.78
N TYR A 33 11.18 -18.22 -14.70
CA TYR A 33 11.87 -19.47 -14.39
C TYR A 33 11.26 -20.23 -13.21
N ASN A 34 10.13 -19.78 -12.69
CA ASN A 34 9.46 -20.52 -11.62
C ASN A 34 8.94 -21.87 -12.16
N PRO A 35 8.97 -22.94 -11.36
CA PRO A 35 8.49 -24.27 -11.76
C PRO A 35 6.99 -24.28 -12.07
N VAL A 36 6.23 -23.28 -11.60
CA VAL A 36 4.85 -23.05 -12.03
C VAL A 36 4.83 -22.65 -13.51
N ASN A 37 4.00 -23.35 -14.29
CA ASN A 37 3.81 -23.10 -15.72
C ASN A 37 2.89 -21.88 -15.92
N TRP A 38 3.45 -20.71 -15.64
CA TRP A 38 2.73 -19.44 -15.73
C TRP A 38 2.35 -19.07 -17.16
N TYR A 39 1.16 -18.48 -17.27
CA TYR A 39 0.69 -17.76 -18.45
C TYR A 39 0.57 -16.27 -18.13
N PRO A 40 0.79 -15.39 -19.10
CA PRO A 40 0.30 -14.02 -19.01
C PRO A 40 -1.23 -13.99 -19.14
N TRP A 41 -1.84 -12.87 -18.78
CA TRP A 41 -3.28 -12.65 -18.97
C TRP A 41 -3.62 -12.58 -20.46
N GLY A 42 -4.39 -13.55 -20.96
CA GLY A 42 -4.81 -13.56 -22.37
C GLY A 42 -5.55 -14.82 -22.82
N GLU A 43 -6.06 -14.78 -24.05
CA GLU A 43 -6.91 -15.83 -24.63
C GLU A 43 -6.26 -17.21 -24.68
N GLU A 44 -4.93 -17.32 -24.81
CA GLU A 44 -4.25 -18.62 -24.80
C GLU A 44 -4.49 -19.37 -23.48
N ALA A 45 -4.40 -18.67 -22.35
CA ALA A 45 -4.62 -19.25 -21.03
C ALA A 45 -6.10 -19.62 -20.82
N PHE A 46 -7.00 -18.74 -21.27
CA PHE A 46 -8.45 -18.94 -21.10
C PHE A 46 -8.93 -20.11 -21.95
N GLU A 47 -8.49 -20.20 -23.20
CA GLU A 47 -8.85 -21.28 -24.09
C GLU A 47 -8.30 -22.62 -23.59
N ARG A 48 -7.06 -22.64 -23.08
CA ARG A 48 -6.52 -23.82 -22.42
C ARG A 48 -7.36 -24.25 -21.22
N ALA A 49 -7.78 -23.31 -20.37
CA ALA A 49 -8.63 -23.60 -19.22
C ALA A 49 -9.97 -24.22 -19.65
N ARG A 50 -10.58 -23.73 -20.73
CA ARG A 50 -11.83 -24.29 -21.30
C ARG A 50 -11.62 -25.69 -21.87
N GLN A 51 -10.57 -25.89 -22.66
CA GLN A 51 -10.27 -27.17 -23.30
C GLN A 51 -9.94 -28.26 -22.27
N GLU A 52 -9.12 -27.93 -21.27
CA GLU A 52 -8.75 -28.87 -20.20
C GLU A 52 -9.81 -28.96 -19.10
N ARG A 53 -10.85 -28.11 -19.12
CA ARG A 53 -11.86 -27.96 -18.07
C ARG A 53 -11.25 -27.79 -16.67
N LYS A 54 -10.20 -26.97 -16.60
CA LYS A 54 -9.48 -26.67 -15.36
C LYS A 54 -9.84 -25.27 -14.85
N PRO A 55 -9.94 -25.09 -13.53
CA PRO A 55 -10.06 -23.76 -12.97
C PRO A 55 -8.76 -22.97 -13.20
N ILE A 56 -8.88 -21.66 -13.21
CA ILE A 56 -7.75 -20.73 -13.33
C ILE A 56 -7.31 -20.32 -11.93
N PHE A 57 -6.01 -20.36 -11.67
CA PHE A 57 -5.40 -19.67 -10.54
C PHE A 57 -4.80 -18.35 -11.03
N LEU A 58 -5.42 -17.23 -10.64
CA LEU A 58 -4.98 -15.88 -10.96
C LEU A 58 -4.16 -15.32 -9.79
N SER A 59 -2.89 -15.00 -10.05
CA SER A 59 -2.01 -14.32 -9.09
C SER A 59 -1.62 -12.94 -9.61
N VAL A 60 -2.16 -11.90 -8.97
CA VAL A 60 -1.87 -10.49 -9.29
C VAL A 60 -0.90 -9.91 -8.26
N GLY A 61 0.14 -9.24 -8.74
CA GLY A 61 1.11 -8.52 -7.91
C GLY A 61 1.84 -7.45 -8.71
N TYR A 62 2.94 -6.94 -8.19
CA TYR A 62 3.76 -5.91 -8.84
C TYR A 62 5.16 -5.87 -8.19
N SER A 63 6.10 -5.20 -8.84
CA SER A 63 7.56 -5.29 -8.61
C SER A 63 8.02 -4.92 -7.20
N THR A 64 7.39 -3.94 -6.55
CA THR A 64 7.80 -3.38 -5.24
C THR A 64 7.03 -3.97 -4.05
N CYS A 65 6.22 -5.01 -4.30
CA CYS A 65 5.38 -5.67 -3.32
C CYS A 65 6.14 -6.73 -2.50
N HIS A 66 6.43 -6.45 -1.22
CA HIS A 66 7.11 -7.40 -0.32
C HIS A 66 6.40 -8.77 -0.22
N TRP A 67 5.10 -8.78 0.10
CA TRP A 67 4.35 -10.04 0.26
C TRP A 67 4.26 -10.86 -1.03
N CYS A 68 4.41 -10.21 -2.19
CA CYS A 68 4.47 -10.89 -3.47
C CYS A 68 5.78 -11.68 -3.61
N HIS A 69 6.90 -11.09 -3.16
CA HIS A 69 8.21 -11.75 -3.09
C HIS A 69 8.25 -12.85 -2.02
N VAL A 70 7.56 -12.66 -0.89
CA VAL A 70 7.40 -13.72 0.13
C VAL A 70 6.66 -14.91 -0.47
N MET A 71 5.50 -14.69 -1.08
CA MET A 71 4.71 -15.79 -1.66
C MET A 71 5.42 -16.47 -2.83
N GLU A 72 6.22 -15.74 -3.62
CA GLU A 72 7.08 -16.35 -4.63
C GLU A 72 8.07 -17.34 -3.99
N ARG A 73 8.89 -16.86 -3.06
CA ARG A 73 9.96 -17.65 -2.44
C ARG A 73 9.42 -18.86 -1.67
N GLU A 74 8.31 -18.68 -0.95
CA GLU A 74 7.76 -19.73 -0.11
C GLU A 74 6.88 -20.73 -0.87
N SER A 75 6.25 -20.31 -1.98
CA SER A 75 5.25 -21.12 -2.67
C SER A 75 5.48 -21.29 -4.17
N PHE A 76 5.82 -20.25 -4.93
CA PHE A 76 5.93 -20.38 -6.39
C PHE A 76 7.26 -20.96 -6.88
N GLU A 77 8.32 -20.86 -6.08
CA GLU A 77 9.60 -21.55 -6.30
C GLU A 77 9.60 -23.01 -5.76
N ASP A 78 8.63 -23.37 -4.91
CA ASP A 78 8.51 -24.72 -4.34
C ASP A 78 7.94 -25.72 -5.35
N GLU A 79 8.75 -26.71 -5.73
CA GLU A 79 8.38 -27.76 -6.71
C GLU A 79 7.10 -28.53 -6.33
N ALA A 80 6.86 -28.76 -5.04
CA ALA A 80 5.67 -29.48 -4.59
C ALA A 80 4.39 -28.66 -4.80
N THR A 81 4.45 -27.36 -4.53
CA THR A 81 3.36 -26.41 -4.81
C THR A 81 3.16 -26.23 -6.30
N ALA A 82 4.25 -26.07 -7.06
CA ALA A 82 4.20 -25.97 -8.51
C ALA A 82 3.59 -27.21 -9.17
N ALA A 83 3.92 -28.41 -8.70
CA ALA A 83 3.31 -29.64 -9.18
C ALA A 83 1.79 -29.66 -8.98
N LEU A 84 1.28 -29.16 -7.83
CA LEU A 84 -0.16 -29.03 -7.58
C LEU A 84 -0.80 -28.01 -8.54
N LEU A 85 -0.20 -26.83 -8.68
CA LEU A 85 -0.67 -25.79 -9.59
C LEU A 85 -0.72 -26.27 -11.03
N ASN A 86 0.36 -26.85 -11.52
CA ASN A 86 0.49 -27.35 -12.89
C ASN A 86 -0.46 -28.51 -13.19
N HIS A 87 -0.75 -29.35 -12.20
CA HIS A 87 -1.64 -30.49 -12.38
C HIS A 87 -3.12 -30.06 -12.40
N PHE A 88 -3.53 -29.23 -11.44
CA PHE A 88 -4.95 -28.94 -11.21
C PHE A 88 -5.45 -27.64 -11.84
N PHE A 89 -4.58 -26.68 -12.17
CA PHE A 89 -4.96 -25.33 -12.55
C PHE A 89 -4.30 -24.88 -13.86
N VAL A 90 -4.92 -23.90 -14.52
CA VAL A 90 -4.20 -23.01 -15.43
C VAL A 90 -3.77 -21.78 -14.63
N SER A 91 -2.48 -21.58 -14.45
CA SER A 91 -1.94 -20.53 -13.58
C SER A 91 -1.60 -19.29 -14.40
N ILE A 92 -2.19 -18.15 -14.04
CA ILE A 92 -2.01 -16.86 -14.71
C ILE A 92 -1.35 -15.87 -13.76
N LYS A 93 -0.26 -15.24 -14.21
CA LYS A 93 0.44 -14.19 -13.48
C LYS A 93 0.12 -12.83 -14.11
N VAL A 94 -0.21 -11.85 -13.28
CA VAL A 94 -0.55 -10.49 -13.75
C VAL A 94 0.25 -9.46 -12.98
N ASP A 95 0.83 -8.53 -13.73
CA ASP A 95 1.35 -7.27 -13.21
C ASP A 95 0.20 -6.26 -13.13
N ARG A 96 -0.16 -5.87 -11.90
CA ARG A 96 -1.19 -4.87 -11.61
C ARG A 96 -0.95 -3.57 -12.36
N GLU A 97 0.30 -3.15 -12.52
CA GLU A 97 0.62 -1.86 -13.13
C GLU A 97 0.45 -1.87 -14.65
N VAL A 98 0.50 -3.06 -15.26
CA VAL A 98 0.24 -3.26 -16.70
C VAL A 98 -1.26 -3.52 -16.95
N GLN A 99 -1.93 -4.25 -16.03
CA GLN A 99 -3.34 -4.61 -16.13
C GLN A 99 -4.15 -4.15 -14.91
N PRO A 100 -4.28 -2.82 -14.68
CA PRO A 100 -4.99 -2.28 -13.52
C PRO A 100 -6.48 -2.60 -13.52
N ASP A 101 -7.08 -2.82 -14.69
CA ASP A 101 -8.49 -3.16 -14.82
C ASP A 101 -8.80 -4.57 -14.30
N VAL A 102 -7.90 -5.52 -14.58
CA VAL A 102 -7.97 -6.91 -14.07
C VAL A 102 -7.80 -6.89 -12.56
N ASP A 103 -6.79 -6.17 -12.06
CA ASP A 103 -6.56 -5.97 -10.63
C ASP A 103 -7.81 -5.42 -9.93
N ARG A 104 -8.37 -4.31 -10.44
CA ARG A 104 -9.53 -3.66 -9.83
C ARG A 104 -10.74 -4.59 -9.75
N LEU A 105 -11.07 -5.29 -10.84
CA LEU A 105 -12.22 -6.19 -10.88
C LEU A 105 -12.14 -7.28 -9.81
N TYR A 106 -11.00 -7.98 -9.77
CA TYR A 106 -10.84 -9.10 -8.85
C TYR A 106 -10.56 -8.65 -7.41
N MET A 107 -9.96 -7.47 -7.21
CA MET A 107 -9.82 -6.87 -5.88
C MET A 107 -11.19 -6.53 -5.30
N THR A 108 -12.12 -5.99 -6.10
CA THR A 108 -13.50 -5.77 -5.67
C THR A 108 -14.17 -7.07 -5.23
N PHE A 109 -13.95 -8.18 -5.95
CA PHE A 109 -14.44 -9.49 -5.54
C PHE A 109 -13.84 -9.95 -4.19
N VAL A 110 -12.52 -9.85 -4.01
CA VAL A 110 -11.85 -10.24 -2.75
C VAL A 110 -12.34 -9.39 -1.58
N GLN A 111 -12.48 -8.08 -1.77
CA GLN A 111 -13.00 -7.16 -0.75
C GLN A 111 -14.45 -7.49 -0.36
N ALA A 112 -15.31 -7.75 -1.35
CA ALA A 112 -16.71 -8.08 -1.09
C ALA A 112 -16.90 -9.43 -0.38
N THR A 113 -16.01 -10.40 -0.62
CA THR A 113 -16.14 -11.76 -0.08
C THR A 113 -15.38 -11.98 1.23
N THR A 114 -14.30 -11.24 1.46
CA THR A 114 -13.43 -11.41 2.65
C THR A 114 -13.51 -10.24 3.63
N GLY A 115 -14.06 -9.08 3.21
CA GLY A 115 -14.05 -7.85 3.99
C GLY A 115 -12.70 -7.10 4.01
N GLY A 116 -11.66 -7.66 3.38
CA GLY A 116 -10.32 -7.09 3.26
C GLY A 116 -9.75 -7.23 1.84
N GLY A 117 -8.59 -6.63 1.60
CA GLY A 117 -7.93 -6.71 0.29
C GLY A 117 -6.46 -6.34 0.41
N GLY A 118 -5.68 -6.71 -0.60
CA GLY A 118 -4.24 -6.49 -0.62
C GLY A 118 -3.54 -7.39 -1.63
N TRP A 119 -2.22 -7.25 -1.70
CA TRP A 119 -1.36 -8.04 -2.60
C TRP A 119 -0.38 -8.89 -1.79
N PRO A 120 0.01 -10.09 -2.27
CA PRO A 120 -0.38 -10.71 -3.55
C PRO A 120 -1.87 -11.05 -3.53
N MET A 121 -2.55 -10.86 -4.67
CA MET A 121 -3.95 -11.18 -4.79
C MET A 121 -4.08 -12.54 -5.48
N SER A 122 -4.67 -13.50 -4.76
CA SER A 122 -4.77 -14.91 -5.15
C SER A 122 -6.25 -15.27 -5.37
N VAL A 123 -6.66 -15.44 -6.62
CA VAL A 123 -8.07 -15.64 -6.99
C VAL A 123 -8.23 -16.89 -7.85
N PHE A 124 -9.28 -17.65 -7.58
CA PHE A 124 -9.62 -18.86 -8.33
C PHE A 124 -10.86 -18.59 -9.17
N LEU A 125 -10.70 -18.80 -10.48
CA LEU A 125 -11.71 -18.49 -11.49
C LEU A 125 -12.17 -19.75 -12.21
N THR A 126 -13.38 -19.73 -12.73
CA THR A 126 -13.80 -20.70 -13.75
C THR A 126 -13.11 -20.41 -15.09
N PRO A 127 -13.12 -21.34 -16.07
CA PRO A 127 -12.63 -21.09 -17.42
C PRO A 127 -13.28 -19.88 -18.13
N GLU A 128 -14.47 -19.49 -17.68
CA GLU A 128 -15.26 -18.34 -18.14
C GLU A 128 -14.94 -17.06 -17.34
N LEU A 129 -13.89 -17.11 -16.51
CA LEU A 129 -13.33 -15.99 -15.74
C LEU A 129 -14.19 -15.52 -14.55
N TYR A 130 -15.19 -16.31 -14.15
CA TYR A 130 -15.99 -16.02 -12.97
C TYR A 130 -15.23 -16.37 -11.69
N PRO A 131 -15.00 -15.42 -10.77
CA PRO A 131 -14.31 -15.70 -9.52
C PRO A 131 -15.24 -16.43 -8.55
N PHE A 132 -14.75 -17.52 -7.94
CA PHE A 132 -15.52 -18.29 -6.96
C PHE A 132 -14.83 -18.41 -5.60
N PHE A 133 -13.53 -18.13 -5.51
CA PHE A 133 -12.78 -18.06 -4.25
C PHE A 133 -11.61 -17.09 -4.41
N GLY A 134 -11.23 -16.39 -3.34
CA GLY A 134 -10.08 -15.50 -3.38
C GLY A 134 -9.62 -15.06 -2.01
N GLY A 135 -8.38 -14.58 -1.95
CA GLY A 135 -7.76 -14.01 -0.77
C GLY A 135 -6.49 -13.29 -1.15
N THR A 136 -5.70 -12.91 -0.16
CA THR A 136 -4.43 -12.22 -0.35
C THR A 136 -3.26 -13.22 -0.29
N TYR A 137 -2.45 -13.14 0.75
CA TYR A 137 -1.36 -14.04 1.04
C TYR A 137 -1.89 -15.35 1.66
N PHE A 138 -1.36 -16.49 1.20
CA PHE A 138 -1.59 -17.80 1.81
C PHE A 138 -0.23 -18.42 2.18
N PRO A 139 0.01 -18.77 3.46
CA PRO A 139 1.26 -19.40 3.87
C PRO A 139 1.40 -20.78 3.20
N PRO A 140 2.62 -21.29 2.94
CA PRO A 140 2.82 -22.53 2.20
C PRO A 140 2.19 -23.75 2.89
N ASP A 141 2.31 -23.80 4.21
CA ASP A 141 1.90 -24.91 5.07
C ASP A 141 0.80 -24.49 6.07
N ASP A 142 0.08 -25.48 6.59
CA ASP A 142 -1.04 -25.26 7.53
C ASP A 142 -0.54 -24.66 8.85
N HIS A 143 -1.20 -23.61 9.35
CA HIS A 143 -0.85 -22.96 10.61
C HIS A 143 -2.09 -22.63 11.45
N MET A 144 -2.09 -23.03 12.73
CA MET A 144 -3.10 -22.68 13.76
C MET A 144 -4.55 -22.58 13.24
N GLY A 145 -5.05 -23.64 12.60
CA GLY A 145 -6.45 -23.72 12.14
C GLY A 145 -6.76 -23.03 10.81
N GLN A 146 -5.77 -22.42 10.16
CA GLN A 146 -5.87 -21.93 8.79
C GLN A 146 -5.17 -22.90 7.81
N PRO A 147 -5.83 -23.28 6.70
CA PRO A 147 -5.20 -24.12 5.69
C PRO A 147 -4.11 -23.33 4.96
N GLY A 148 -2.93 -23.93 4.84
CA GLY A 148 -1.87 -23.43 3.98
C GLY A 148 -2.23 -23.60 2.51
N PHE A 149 -1.42 -22.98 1.65
CA PHE A 149 -1.67 -22.88 0.23
C PHE A 149 -1.75 -24.26 -0.43
N LYS A 150 -0.86 -25.20 -0.08
CA LYS A 150 -0.92 -26.58 -0.59
C LYS A 150 -2.23 -27.29 -0.25
N SER A 151 -2.72 -27.13 0.99
CA SER A 151 -3.98 -27.71 1.45
C SER A 151 -5.18 -27.05 0.77
N LEU A 152 -5.13 -25.73 0.60
CA LEU A 152 -6.13 -24.96 -0.13
C LEU A 152 -6.24 -25.41 -1.59
N LEU A 153 -5.12 -25.52 -2.31
CA LEU A 153 -5.08 -25.98 -3.70
C LEU A 153 -5.74 -27.37 -3.86
N ARG A 154 -5.40 -28.32 -2.98
CA ARG A 154 -6.01 -29.66 -3.00
C ARG A 154 -7.52 -29.60 -2.74
N ARG A 155 -7.95 -28.78 -1.78
CA ARG A 155 -9.37 -28.64 -1.44
C ARG A 155 -10.18 -28.03 -2.57
N ILE A 156 -9.65 -27.01 -3.23
CA ILE A 156 -10.29 -26.39 -4.40
C ILE A 156 -10.38 -27.40 -5.54
N ALA A 157 -9.31 -28.16 -5.82
CA ALA A 157 -9.32 -29.19 -6.84
C ALA A 157 -10.37 -30.29 -6.58
N ILE A 158 -10.52 -30.73 -5.33
CA ILE A 158 -11.56 -31.70 -4.93
C ILE A 158 -12.96 -31.14 -5.21
N ILE A 159 -13.22 -29.89 -4.81
CA ILE A 159 -14.54 -29.27 -4.99
C ILE A 159 -14.82 -29.05 -6.48
N TRP A 160 -13.82 -28.58 -7.25
CA TRP A 160 -13.94 -28.39 -8.70
C TRP A 160 -14.30 -29.69 -9.42
N ASN A 161 -13.61 -30.79 -9.11
CA ASN A 161 -13.89 -32.09 -9.73
C ASN A 161 -15.25 -32.67 -9.33
N ALA A 162 -15.74 -32.35 -8.13
CA ALA A 162 -17.03 -32.85 -7.66
C ALA A 162 -18.22 -32.02 -8.16
N GLN A 163 -18.09 -30.69 -8.23
CA GLN A 163 -19.21 -29.76 -8.44
C GLN A 163 -18.81 -28.50 -9.25
N PRO A 164 -18.33 -28.64 -10.51
CA PRO A 164 -17.86 -27.50 -11.29
C PRO A 164 -19.01 -26.51 -11.60
N ASP A 165 -20.17 -27.01 -12.02
CA ASP A 165 -21.35 -26.19 -12.35
C ASP A 165 -21.81 -25.32 -11.18
N LYS A 166 -21.67 -25.82 -9.95
CA LYS A 166 -22.05 -25.07 -8.74
C LYS A 166 -21.09 -23.91 -8.47
N LEU A 167 -19.80 -24.10 -8.72
CA LEU A 167 -18.80 -23.04 -8.58
C LEU A 167 -19.00 -21.96 -9.66
N GLU A 168 -19.36 -22.36 -10.88
CA GLU A 168 -19.68 -21.43 -11.95
C GLU A 168 -20.92 -20.58 -11.63
N GLN A 169 -22.02 -21.21 -11.18
CA GLN A 169 -23.22 -20.50 -10.75
C GLN A 169 -22.93 -19.55 -9.58
N SER A 170 -22.10 -19.98 -8.62
CA SER A 170 -21.67 -19.14 -7.50
C SER A 170 -20.91 -17.91 -8.00
N GLY A 171 -19.94 -18.09 -8.89
CA GLY A 171 -19.14 -16.97 -9.42
C GLY A 171 -19.98 -16.00 -10.25
N GLN A 172 -20.90 -16.51 -11.07
CA GLN A 172 -21.85 -15.68 -11.82
C GLN A 172 -22.75 -14.86 -10.88
N SER A 173 -23.24 -15.48 -9.79
CA SER A 173 -24.08 -14.79 -8.81
C SER A 173 -23.34 -13.66 -8.11
N VAL A 174 -22.08 -13.86 -7.71
CA VAL A 174 -21.28 -12.80 -7.09
C VAL A 174 -21.04 -11.65 -8.07
N ILE A 175 -20.68 -11.94 -9.32
CA ILE A 175 -20.50 -10.90 -10.35
C ILE A 175 -21.81 -10.15 -10.63
N ALA A 176 -22.96 -10.84 -10.66
CA ALA A 176 -24.25 -10.18 -10.83
C ALA A 176 -24.55 -9.23 -9.67
N GLN A 177 -24.28 -9.64 -8.42
CA GLN A 177 -24.44 -8.78 -7.24
C GLN A 177 -23.50 -7.57 -7.29
N LEU A 178 -22.22 -7.77 -7.63
CA LEU A 178 -21.25 -6.68 -7.78
C LEU A 178 -21.68 -5.69 -8.87
N LYS A 179 -22.20 -6.18 -10.01
CA LYS A 179 -22.77 -5.32 -11.04
C LYS A 179 -23.98 -4.55 -10.52
N THR A 180 -24.87 -5.16 -9.75
CA THR A 180 -26.02 -4.46 -9.16
C THR A 180 -25.58 -3.35 -8.22
N ILE A 181 -24.58 -3.59 -7.36
CA ILE A 181 -24.00 -2.58 -6.46
C ILE A 181 -23.44 -1.41 -7.28
N SER A 182 -22.57 -1.69 -8.26
CA SER A 182 -22.00 -0.63 -9.12
C SER A 182 -23.03 0.07 -10.02
N SER A 183 -24.12 -0.60 -10.40
CA SER A 183 -25.19 -0.02 -11.23
C SER A 183 -26.17 0.82 -10.43
N GLN A 184 -26.41 0.49 -9.16
CA GLN A 184 -27.20 1.31 -8.25
C GLN A 184 -26.47 2.62 -7.91
N GLU A 185 -25.14 2.57 -7.80
CA GLU A 185 -24.27 3.76 -7.70
C GLU A 185 -24.28 4.62 -8.98
N ALA A 186 -24.43 4.02 -10.16
CA ALA A 186 -24.52 4.77 -11.42
C ALA A 186 -25.94 5.31 -11.70
N SER A 187 -26.99 4.62 -11.25
CA SER A 187 -28.39 4.99 -11.48
C SER A 187 -28.88 6.12 -10.57
N SER A 188 -28.21 6.35 -9.43
CA SER A 188 -28.36 7.57 -8.63
C SER A 188 -27.64 8.79 -9.25
N HIS A 189 -26.90 8.60 -10.35
CA HIS A 189 -26.14 9.65 -11.05
C HIS A 189 -26.53 9.82 -12.53
N ALA A 190 -27.52 9.09 -13.02
CA ALA A 190 -28.12 9.36 -14.33
C ALA A 190 -29.05 10.57 -14.21
N CYS A 191 -28.47 11.76 -14.14
CA CYS A 191 -29.16 13.01 -14.40
C CYS A 191 -29.67 12.95 -15.85
N THR A 192 -30.96 12.70 -16.02
CA THR A 192 -31.62 12.79 -17.32
C THR A 192 -31.39 14.19 -17.86
N GLN A 193 -30.76 14.27 -19.02
CA GLN A 193 -30.82 15.47 -19.85
C GLN A 193 -32.29 15.74 -20.20
N SER A 194 -32.93 16.58 -19.42
CA SER A 194 -34.19 17.22 -19.77
C SER A 194 -34.16 18.65 -19.25
N ASP A 195 -33.99 19.56 -20.20
CA ASP A 195 -34.30 20.99 -20.22
C ASP A 195 -34.16 21.82 -18.94
N ALA A 196 -33.36 22.87 -19.09
CA ALA A 196 -33.13 23.93 -18.14
C ALA A 196 -34.43 24.59 -17.65
N SER A 197 -34.82 24.30 -16.41
CA SER A 197 -35.54 25.23 -15.56
C SER A 197 -35.08 25.05 -14.12
N THR A 198 -34.43 26.10 -13.60
CA THR A 198 -33.95 26.29 -12.24
C THR A 198 -35.04 25.99 -11.19
N SER A 199 -34.79 24.98 -10.35
CA SER A 199 -35.35 24.89 -8.99
C SER A 199 -34.22 24.53 -8.02
N GLU A 200 -34.10 25.32 -6.94
CA GLU A 200 -33.01 25.28 -5.95
C GLU A 200 -33.08 24.09 -4.96
N GLU A 201 -33.87 23.04 -5.25
CA GLU A 201 -34.23 22.01 -4.26
C GLU A 201 -33.62 20.60 -4.50
N SER A 202 -32.74 20.42 -5.49
CA SER A 202 -32.24 19.07 -5.87
C SER A 202 -30.91 18.62 -5.23
N TYR A 203 -30.28 19.41 -4.35
CA TYR A 203 -29.05 18.98 -3.65
C TYR A 203 -29.31 18.11 -2.40
N ALA A 204 -30.58 17.83 -2.06
CA ALA A 204 -30.96 17.14 -0.83
C ALA A 204 -30.71 15.63 -0.84
N ASP A 205 -30.42 15.00 -1.99
CA ASP A 205 -30.23 13.54 -2.06
C ASP A 205 -28.76 13.11 -1.83
N GLY A 206 -27.79 13.98 -2.18
CA GLY A 206 -26.36 13.74 -1.92
C GLY A 206 -25.97 13.85 -0.44
N THR A 207 -26.82 14.46 0.40
CA THR A 207 -26.58 14.59 1.85
C THR A 207 -26.73 13.26 2.59
N ARG A 208 -27.62 12.38 2.10
CA ARG A 208 -27.87 11.06 2.71
C ARG A 208 -26.67 10.12 2.57
N ASP A 209 -25.95 10.19 1.45
CA ASP A 209 -24.75 9.39 1.21
C ASP A 209 -23.56 9.92 2.03
N GLY A 210 -23.35 11.24 2.06
CA GLY A 210 -22.30 11.87 2.86
C GLY A 210 -22.43 11.59 4.36
N ASP A 211 -23.63 11.69 4.93
CA ASP A 211 -23.82 11.40 6.35
C ASP A 211 -23.62 9.93 6.69
N ALA A 212 -23.98 9.01 5.78
CA ALA A 212 -23.71 7.59 5.96
C ALA A 212 -22.19 7.32 5.99
N VAL A 213 -21.43 7.93 5.07
CA VAL A 213 -19.97 7.83 5.05
C VAL A 213 -19.36 8.44 6.31
N PHE A 214 -19.83 9.60 6.77
CA PHE A 214 -19.36 10.21 8.02
C PHE A 214 -19.64 9.32 9.24
N LYS A 215 -20.85 8.76 9.36
CA LYS A 215 -21.21 7.84 10.45
C LYS A 215 -20.36 6.56 10.42
N TRP A 216 -20.10 6.01 9.24
CA TRP A 216 -19.20 4.88 9.07
C TRP A 216 -17.75 5.21 9.43
N ALA A 217 -17.27 6.41 9.07
CA ALA A 217 -15.95 6.89 9.46
C ALA A 217 -15.87 6.97 11.00
N CYS A 218 -16.89 7.55 11.65
CA CYS A 218 -16.97 7.63 13.11
C CYS A 218 -16.94 6.26 13.80
N SER A 219 -17.65 5.26 13.25
CA SER A 219 -17.76 3.93 13.86
C SER A 219 -16.51 3.08 13.72
N THR A 220 -15.67 3.40 12.72
CA THR A 220 -14.42 2.67 12.45
C THR A 220 -13.17 3.43 12.87
N PHE A 221 -13.31 4.66 13.37
CA PHE A 221 -12.19 5.54 13.72
C PHE A 221 -11.48 5.10 15.02
N ASP A 222 -10.16 5.00 14.94
CA ASP A 222 -9.32 4.79 16.11
C ASP A 222 -9.05 6.12 16.82
N LYS A 223 -9.70 6.31 17.97
CA LYS A 223 -9.60 7.52 18.78
C LYS A 223 -8.24 7.70 19.47
N HIS A 224 -7.42 6.64 19.53
CA HIS A 224 -6.11 6.68 20.17
C HIS A 224 -5.00 6.91 19.14
N HIS A 225 -5.05 6.19 18.02
CA HIS A 225 -3.96 6.20 17.04
C HIS A 225 -4.33 6.86 15.70
N GLY A 226 -5.57 7.34 15.53
CA GLY A 226 -6.05 7.84 14.24
C GLY A 226 -6.18 6.76 13.16
N GLY A 227 -6.79 7.13 12.03
CA GLY A 227 -7.18 6.20 10.98
C GLY A 227 -8.24 5.21 11.44
N ARG A 228 -8.28 4.04 10.80
CA ARG A 228 -9.23 2.98 11.15
C ARG A 228 -8.71 2.12 12.31
N VAL A 229 -9.60 1.55 13.09
CA VAL A 229 -9.28 0.57 14.16
C VAL A 229 -8.67 -0.69 13.57
N GLY A 230 -7.68 -1.24 14.28
CA GLY A 230 -7.01 -2.51 13.95
C GLY A 230 -5.75 -2.33 13.11
N ALA A 231 -5.22 -3.47 12.67
CA ALA A 231 -4.03 -3.58 11.83
C ALA A 231 -4.36 -4.44 10.58
N PRO A 232 -3.70 -4.20 9.43
CA PRO A 232 -2.77 -3.10 9.14
C PRO A 232 -3.47 -1.73 9.02
N LYS A 233 -2.70 -0.64 9.12
CA LYS A 233 -3.20 0.74 9.02
C LYS A 233 -2.74 1.47 7.77
N PHE A 234 -3.71 1.97 7.00
CA PHE A 234 -3.50 2.76 5.79
C PHE A 234 -3.97 4.21 5.97
N PRO A 235 -3.25 5.22 5.44
CA PRO A 235 -3.68 6.62 5.50
C PRO A 235 -5.07 6.87 4.92
N THR A 236 -5.51 6.05 3.95
CA THR A 236 -6.83 6.14 3.32
C THR A 236 -7.16 7.57 2.86
N VAL A 237 -6.28 8.14 2.03
CA VAL A 237 -6.36 9.56 1.61
C VAL A 237 -7.73 9.98 1.04
N PRO A 238 -8.45 9.15 0.26
CA PRO A 238 -9.81 9.50 -0.18
C PRO A 238 -10.78 9.79 0.96
N LEU A 239 -10.71 9.02 2.06
CA LEU A 239 -11.53 9.26 3.26
C LEU A 239 -11.11 10.56 3.95
N ILE A 240 -9.81 10.85 4.02
CA ILE A 240 -9.30 12.11 4.58
C ILE A 240 -9.81 13.31 3.77
N ARG A 241 -9.72 13.26 2.43
CA ARG A 241 -10.28 14.32 1.56
C ARG A 241 -11.78 14.47 1.72
N PHE A 242 -12.51 13.35 1.84
CA PHE A 242 -13.93 13.39 2.14
C PHE A 242 -14.20 14.12 3.45
N LEU A 243 -13.51 13.79 4.54
CA LEU A 243 -13.71 14.42 5.85
C LEU A 243 -13.34 15.91 5.86
N LEU A 244 -12.27 16.31 5.17
CA LEU A 244 -11.90 17.71 4.98
C LEU A 244 -12.99 18.47 4.20
N SER A 245 -13.50 17.87 3.12
CA SER A 245 -14.58 18.46 2.31
C SER A 245 -15.87 18.56 3.12
N TYR A 246 -16.25 17.48 3.82
CA TYR A 246 -17.41 17.43 4.69
C TYR A 246 -17.37 18.56 5.72
N GLN A 247 -16.25 18.70 6.43
CA GLN A 247 -16.04 19.77 7.39
C GLN A 247 -16.18 21.16 6.76
N ALA A 248 -15.52 21.42 5.63
CA ALA A 248 -15.55 22.71 4.96
C ALA A 248 -16.96 23.07 4.48
N TYR A 249 -17.70 22.12 3.91
CA TYR A 249 -19.06 22.34 3.39
C TYR A 249 -20.06 22.58 4.52
N VAL A 250 -19.94 21.87 5.65
CA VAL A 250 -20.78 22.11 6.83
C VAL A 250 -20.50 23.50 7.41
N ARG A 251 -19.22 23.89 7.57
CA ARG A 251 -18.85 25.23 8.06
C ARG A 251 -19.30 26.36 7.14
N ALA A 252 -19.33 26.11 5.83
CA ALA A 252 -19.82 27.07 4.85
C ALA A 252 -21.37 27.13 4.78
N GLY A 253 -22.08 26.25 5.50
CA GLY A 253 -23.54 26.13 5.42
C GLY A 253 -24.05 25.54 4.09
N LEU A 254 -23.16 24.97 3.28
CA LEU A 254 -23.46 24.35 1.99
C LEU A 254 -23.95 22.90 2.14
N LEU A 255 -23.58 22.25 3.24
CA LEU A 255 -24.07 20.95 3.65
C LEU A 255 -24.81 21.10 4.98
N LYS A 256 -26.02 20.55 5.06
CA LYS A 256 -26.81 20.45 6.30
C LYS A 256 -26.89 18.98 6.70
N PRO A 257 -26.00 18.50 7.59
CA PRO A 257 -26.03 17.13 8.07
C PRO A 257 -27.36 16.80 8.72
N ASN A 258 -27.81 15.57 8.56
CA ASN A 258 -28.92 15.02 9.32
C ASN A 258 -28.49 14.80 10.78
N THR A 259 -29.00 15.67 11.65
CA THR A 259 -28.78 15.61 13.10
C THR A 259 -29.89 14.89 13.87
N ASP A 260 -30.94 14.39 13.19
CA ASP A 260 -32.13 13.83 13.86
C ASP A 260 -31.81 12.55 14.64
N ASP A 261 -30.85 11.76 14.15
CA ASP A 261 -30.36 10.52 14.77
C ASP A 261 -28.95 10.66 15.39
N ALA A 262 -28.39 11.87 15.44
CA ALA A 262 -27.01 12.10 15.88
C ALA A 262 -26.97 12.79 17.24
N ASP A 263 -26.13 12.29 18.16
CA ASP A 263 -25.83 12.96 19.43
C ASP A 263 -25.02 14.27 19.25
N LEU A 264 -24.76 14.69 18.00
CA LEU A 264 -23.90 15.81 17.64
C LEU A 264 -24.67 16.83 16.80
N THR A 265 -24.44 18.12 17.06
CA THR A 265 -24.85 19.20 16.15
C THR A 265 -24.00 19.19 14.88
N ALA A 266 -24.48 19.85 13.82
CA ALA A 266 -23.73 19.98 12.56
C ALA A 266 -22.31 20.55 12.78
N ASP A 267 -22.18 21.57 13.65
CA ASP A 267 -20.87 22.14 14.01
C ASP A 267 -19.97 21.13 14.73
N GLN A 268 -20.53 20.34 15.64
CA GLN A 268 -19.79 19.27 16.33
C GLN A 268 -19.37 18.15 15.37
N MET A 269 -20.20 17.82 14.37
CA MET A 269 -19.84 16.86 13.32
C MET A 269 -18.69 17.39 12.46
N ALA A 270 -18.72 18.67 12.11
CA ALA A 270 -17.62 19.34 11.39
C ALA A 270 -16.32 19.34 12.19
N ASP A 271 -16.39 19.66 13.49
CA ASP A 271 -15.22 19.59 14.39
C ASP A 271 -14.69 18.18 14.54
N TYR A 272 -15.57 17.20 14.65
CA TYR A 272 -15.18 15.80 14.76
C TYR A 272 -14.55 15.27 13.45
N ALA A 273 -15.07 15.68 12.29
CA ALA A 273 -14.44 15.39 10.99
C ALA A 273 -13.01 15.93 10.92
N LEU A 274 -12.79 17.19 11.32
CA LEU A 274 -11.45 17.77 11.36
C LEU A 274 -10.57 17.06 12.38
N HIS A 275 -11.10 16.72 13.56
CA HIS A 275 -10.36 15.98 14.57
C HIS A 275 -9.88 14.61 14.07
N MET A 276 -10.75 13.86 13.37
CA MET A 276 -10.37 12.58 12.77
C MET A 276 -9.23 12.76 11.76
N VAL A 277 -9.31 13.80 10.92
CA VAL A 277 -8.26 14.13 9.95
C VAL A 277 -6.97 14.50 10.65
N THR A 278 -7.00 15.44 11.60
CA THR A 278 -5.78 15.91 12.27
C THR A 278 -5.14 14.79 13.05
N LEU A 279 -5.89 14.00 13.83
CA LEU A 279 -5.30 12.88 14.57
C LEU A 279 -4.65 11.86 13.62
N THR A 280 -5.32 11.52 12.51
CA THR A 280 -4.75 10.61 11.50
C THR A 280 -3.48 11.17 10.87
N LEU A 281 -3.50 12.44 10.46
CA LEU A 281 -2.39 13.17 9.84
C LEU A 281 -1.32 13.63 10.84
N GLU A 282 -1.48 13.36 12.13
CA GLU A 282 -0.51 13.71 13.17
C GLU A 282 0.13 12.46 13.73
N VAL A 283 -0.69 11.50 14.17
CA VAL A 283 -0.20 10.22 14.67
C VAL A 283 0.42 9.43 13.51
N GLY A 284 -0.27 9.38 12.37
CA GLY A 284 0.21 8.67 11.18
C GLY A 284 1.36 9.33 10.43
N ASN A 285 1.73 10.58 10.78
CA ASN A 285 2.66 11.42 10.00
C ASN A 285 3.83 12.00 10.82
N SER A 286 3.50 12.57 11.99
CA SER A 286 4.37 13.50 12.70
C SER A 286 4.89 12.91 14.00
N VAL A 287 4.30 11.83 14.52
CA VAL A 287 4.71 11.26 15.80
C VAL A 287 5.17 9.80 15.72
N HIS A 288 4.76 8.96 14.76
CA HIS A 288 5.19 7.55 14.76
C HIS A 288 5.96 7.10 13.50
N VAL A 289 5.46 6.47 12.42
CA VAL A 289 6.43 5.72 11.54
C VAL A 289 6.35 5.84 10.03
N GLN A 290 5.26 6.33 9.45
CA GLN A 290 5.20 6.30 7.97
C GLN A 290 6.13 7.30 7.30
N SER A 291 6.50 8.41 7.94
CA SER A 291 7.48 9.32 7.34
C SER A 291 8.89 8.81 7.58
N ASP A 292 9.67 8.72 6.51
CA ASP A 292 11.10 8.44 6.64
C ASP A 292 11.78 9.67 7.26
N HIS A 293 12.04 9.60 8.57
CA HIS A 293 12.57 10.70 9.37
C HIS A 293 13.99 11.15 8.97
N ILE A 294 14.69 10.34 8.16
CA ILE A 294 16.05 10.62 7.68
C ILE A 294 16.05 11.03 6.20
N GLY A 295 15.22 10.41 5.36
CA GLY A 295 15.20 10.56 3.89
C GLY A 295 14.00 11.24 3.29
N HIS A 296 13.04 11.63 4.12
CA HIS A 296 11.77 12.20 3.70
C HIS A 296 10.89 11.23 2.90
N GLY A 297 9.66 11.68 2.62
CA GLY A 297 8.64 10.88 1.96
C GLY A 297 8.01 9.86 2.90
N PHE A 298 6.94 9.24 2.41
CA PHE A 298 6.08 8.35 3.20
C PHE A 298 6.17 6.91 2.72
N HIS A 299 6.38 5.99 3.65
CA HIS A 299 6.09 4.58 3.49
C HIS A 299 4.58 4.35 3.34
N ARG A 300 4.22 3.25 2.70
CA ARG A 300 2.86 3.04 2.19
C ARG A 300 1.79 2.85 3.26
N TYR A 301 2.10 2.03 4.28
CA TYR A 301 1.18 1.70 5.36
C TYR A 301 1.93 1.10 6.56
N SER A 302 1.25 0.92 7.69
CA SER A 302 1.79 0.26 8.89
C SER A 302 1.23 -1.15 9.06
N VAL A 303 2.07 -2.12 9.43
CA VAL A 303 1.65 -3.49 9.75
C VAL A 303 0.95 -3.59 11.10
N ASP A 304 1.17 -2.63 11.99
CA ASP A 304 0.54 -2.58 13.32
C ASP A 304 -0.45 -1.42 13.47
N GLU A 305 -1.23 -1.50 14.54
CA GLU A 305 -2.29 -0.54 14.89
C GLU A 305 -1.75 0.83 15.39
N LYS A 306 -0.47 0.90 15.77
CA LYS A 306 0.14 2.08 16.39
C LYS A 306 0.83 2.98 15.39
N TRP A 307 0.83 2.59 14.11
CA TRP A 307 1.67 3.21 13.09
C TRP A 307 3.15 3.13 13.51
N HIS A 308 3.63 1.96 13.94
CA HIS A 308 5.00 1.76 14.43
C HIS A 308 5.92 0.94 13.51
N VAL A 309 5.42 0.05 12.66
CA VAL A 309 6.27 -0.71 11.73
C VAL A 309 5.71 -0.50 10.32
N PRO A 310 6.44 0.14 9.40
CA PRO A 310 5.94 0.43 8.08
C PRO A 310 6.17 -0.76 7.17
N HIS A 311 5.34 -0.89 6.13
CA HIS A 311 5.82 -1.49 4.89
C HIS A 311 6.61 -0.45 4.12
N PHE A 312 7.90 -0.72 3.92
CA PHE A 312 8.88 0.31 3.55
C PHE A 312 8.78 0.83 2.11
N GLU A 313 7.91 0.22 1.30
CA GLU A 313 7.56 0.67 -0.04
C GLU A 313 7.11 2.14 -0.06
N LYS A 314 7.58 2.90 -1.06
CA LYS A 314 7.18 4.30 -1.27
C LYS A 314 6.65 4.51 -2.69
N MET A 315 5.34 4.69 -2.82
CA MET A 315 4.68 4.87 -4.11
C MET A 315 4.49 6.36 -4.46
N LEU A 316 4.74 6.73 -5.72
CA LEU A 316 4.55 8.12 -6.19
C LEU A 316 3.12 8.61 -5.97
N TYR A 317 2.12 7.76 -6.24
CA TYR A 317 0.71 8.15 -6.11
C TYR A 317 0.31 8.36 -4.64
N ASP A 318 0.94 7.66 -3.69
CA ASP A 318 0.71 7.86 -2.26
C ASP A 318 1.32 9.20 -1.82
N GLN A 319 2.56 9.50 -2.25
CA GLN A 319 3.18 10.82 -2.04
C GLN A 319 2.29 11.95 -2.57
N ALA A 320 1.82 11.83 -3.82
CA ALA A 320 1.02 12.86 -4.47
C ALA A 320 -0.32 13.10 -3.76
N GLN A 321 -1.00 12.03 -3.35
CA GLN A 321 -2.25 12.13 -2.61
C GLN A 321 -2.06 12.74 -1.22
N LEU A 322 -1.03 12.30 -0.48
CA LEU A 322 -0.68 12.84 0.82
C LEU A 322 -0.34 14.34 0.75
N LEU A 323 0.37 14.77 -0.29
CA LEU A 323 0.67 16.19 -0.51
C LEU A 323 -0.60 17.05 -0.56
N SER A 324 -1.63 16.59 -1.27
CA SER A 324 -2.93 17.30 -1.34
C SER A 324 -3.51 17.50 0.05
N VAL A 325 -3.68 16.42 0.82
CA VAL A 325 -4.34 16.51 2.13
C VAL A 325 -3.52 17.26 3.17
N TYR A 326 -2.18 17.20 3.14
CA TYR A 326 -1.36 18.02 4.03
C TYR A 326 -1.45 19.50 3.72
N THR A 327 -1.47 19.87 2.44
CA THR A 327 -1.63 21.28 2.06
C THR A 327 -3.03 21.82 2.43
N GLU A 328 -4.07 21.01 2.25
CA GLU A 328 -5.44 21.34 2.68
C GLU A 328 -5.56 21.44 4.21
N ALA A 329 -5.01 20.46 4.95
CA ALA A 329 -4.99 20.46 6.41
C ALA A 329 -4.21 21.67 6.96
N TYR A 330 -3.07 22.04 6.35
CA TYR A 330 -2.36 23.27 6.68
C TYR A 330 -3.21 24.51 6.38
N ALA A 331 -3.87 24.55 5.22
CA ALA A 331 -4.70 25.69 4.83
C ALA A 331 -5.83 25.95 5.84
N ILE A 332 -6.44 24.90 6.38
CA ILE A 332 -7.54 24.96 7.36
C ILE A 332 -7.01 25.24 8.78
N THR A 333 -6.01 24.48 9.24
CA THR A 333 -5.60 24.49 10.66
C THR A 333 -4.45 25.46 10.96
N LYS A 334 -3.69 25.87 9.94
CA LYS A 334 -2.45 26.67 10.05
C LYS A 334 -1.36 26.02 10.91
N ARG A 335 -1.41 24.71 11.12
CA ARG A 335 -0.43 23.98 11.94
C ARG A 335 0.80 23.62 11.11
N ASP A 336 1.97 24.13 11.50
CA ASP A 336 3.21 24.03 10.71
C ASP A 336 3.67 22.59 10.45
N ILE A 337 3.30 21.63 11.30
CA ILE A 337 3.58 20.21 11.10
C ILE A 337 3.06 19.69 9.74
N PHE A 338 1.91 20.19 9.27
CA PHE A 338 1.34 19.79 7.99
C PHE A 338 2.08 20.44 6.82
N ALA A 339 2.51 21.70 6.97
CA ALA A 339 3.36 22.35 5.98
C ALA A 339 4.73 21.67 5.88
N GLN A 340 5.30 21.24 7.00
CA GLN A 340 6.57 20.52 7.01
C GLN A 340 6.44 19.17 6.28
N ALA A 341 5.41 18.39 6.59
CA ALA A 341 5.13 17.13 5.89
C ALA A 341 4.97 17.32 4.37
N ALA A 342 4.25 18.35 3.94
CA ALA A 342 4.13 18.68 2.52
C ALA A 342 5.50 19.01 1.87
N ARG A 343 6.38 19.74 2.57
CA ARG A 343 7.75 20.02 2.08
C ARG A 343 8.60 18.77 2.00
N ASP A 344 8.48 17.88 2.98
CA ASP A 344 9.22 16.61 3.02
C ASP A 344 8.80 15.70 1.84
N ILE A 345 7.51 15.67 1.51
CA ILE A 345 7.03 14.97 0.31
C ILE A 345 7.65 15.56 -0.96
N CYS A 346 7.57 16.88 -1.12
CA CYS A 346 8.13 17.55 -2.30
C CYS A 346 9.64 17.26 -2.43
N ARG A 347 10.37 17.30 -1.32
CA ARG A 347 11.80 17.00 -1.30
C ARG A 347 12.07 15.57 -1.76
N TYR A 348 11.43 14.58 -1.14
CA TYR A 348 11.57 13.18 -1.51
C TYR A 348 11.25 12.93 -2.99
N VAL A 349 10.12 13.43 -3.49
CA VAL A 349 9.72 13.24 -4.89
C VAL A 349 10.73 13.90 -5.85
N SER A 350 11.20 15.10 -5.52
CA SER A 350 12.16 15.84 -6.35
C SER A 350 13.56 15.22 -6.39
N GLU A 351 14.01 14.64 -5.27
CA GLU A 351 15.36 14.11 -5.14
C GLU A 351 15.45 12.63 -5.50
N GLN A 352 14.41 11.85 -5.20
CA GLN A 352 14.45 10.38 -5.27
C GLN A 352 13.59 9.80 -6.39
N LEU A 353 12.42 10.39 -6.66
CA LEU A 353 11.48 9.88 -7.68
C LEU A 353 11.51 10.64 -9.01
N THR A 354 12.41 11.62 -9.19
CA THR A 354 12.50 12.38 -10.45
C THR A 354 13.51 11.75 -11.39
N HIS A 355 13.07 11.40 -12.60
CA HIS A 355 13.95 10.85 -13.62
C HIS A 355 14.81 11.97 -14.24
N PRO A 356 16.13 11.77 -14.47
CA PRO A 356 17.03 12.82 -15.01
C PRO A 356 16.60 13.39 -16.38
N GLY A 357 15.94 12.57 -17.20
CA GLY A 357 15.36 12.99 -18.49
C GLY A 357 13.99 13.69 -18.39
N GLY A 358 13.49 13.93 -17.19
CA GLY A 358 12.14 14.44 -16.90
C GLY A 358 11.12 13.32 -16.67
N GLY A 359 10.01 13.67 -15.99
CA GLY A 359 9.02 12.70 -15.51
C GLY A 359 9.38 12.12 -14.14
N PHE A 360 8.57 11.17 -13.67
CA PHE A 360 8.74 10.55 -12.35
C PHE A 360 8.78 9.03 -12.44
N TYR A 361 9.58 8.40 -11.57
CA TYR A 361 9.52 6.98 -11.24
C TYR A 361 8.20 6.67 -10.50
N SER A 362 7.63 5.48 -10.70
CA SER A 362 6.33 5.12 -10.10
C SER A 362 6.44 4.71 -8.63
N ALA A 363 7.55 4.08 -8.22
CA ALA A 363 7.73 3.54 -6.88
C ALA A 363 9.20 3.31 -6.50
N GLU A 364 9.46 3.20 -5.19
CA GLU A 364 10.69 2.68 -4.57
C GLU A 364 10.33 1.41 -3.77
N ASP A 365 11.07 0.32 -4.00
CA ASP A 365 10.89 -1.01 -3.40
C ASP A 365 10.95 -1.00 -1.87
N ALA A 366 10.22 -1.91 -1.22
CA ALA A 366 10.35 -2.15 0.22
C ALA A 366 11.65 -2.89 0.56
N ASP A 367 12.11 -3.75 -0.35
CA ASP A 367 13.18 -4.69 -0.12
C ASP A 367 14.52 -4.16 -0.66
N SER A 368 15.57 -4.29 0.15
CA SER A 368 16.94 -3.94 -0.23
C SER A 368 17.93 -4.94 0.39
N LYS A 369 19.15 -5.01 -0.15
CA LYS A 369 20.21 -5.79 0.50
C LYS A 369 20.72 -5.02 1.72
N ALA A 370 21.04 -5.71 2.81
CA ALA A 370 21.68 -5.06 3.96
C ALA A 370 23.14 -4.68 3.66
N SER A 371 23.83 -5.49 2.85
CA SER A 371 25.18 -5.29 2.33
C SER A 371 25.27 -5.74 0.86
N GLU A 372 26.20 -5.18 0.08
CA GLU A 372 26.43 -5.60 -1.32
C GLU A 372 26.75 -7.11 -1.45
N GLU A 373 27.34 -7.68 -0.40
CA GLU A 373 27.72 -9.10 -0.32
C GLU A 373 26.52 -10.02 -0.03
N ASP A 374 25.39 -9.47 0.43
CA ASP A 374 24.22 -10.29 0.75
C ASP A 374 23.54 -10.79 -0.53
N ALA A 375 23.25 -12.10 -0.55
CA ALA A 375 22.53 -12.72 -1.66
C ALA A 375 21.03 -12.43 -1.63
N LYS A 376 20.47 -12.11 -0.45
CA LYS A 376 19.03 -11.92 -0.25
C LYS A 376 18.73 -10.48 0.15
N LYS A 377 17.67 -9.93 -0.43
CA LYS A 377 17.07 -8.70 0.06
C LYS A 377 16.22 -8.98 1.31
N GLN A 378 16.08 -7.95 2.14
CA GLN A 378 15.24 -7.93 3.34
C GLN A 378 14.38 -6.66 3.32
N GLU A 379 13.17 -6.74 3.85
CA GLU A 379 12.28 -5.60 3.99
C GLU A 379 12.92 -4.55 4.91
N GLY A 380 12.94 -3.30 4.46
CA GLY A 380 13.36 -2.18 5.30
C GLY A 380 14.86 -2.07 5.58
N ALA A 381 15.71 -2.96 5.06
CA ALA A 381 17.16 -2.99 5.36
C ALA A 381 17.86 -1.64 5.12
N TYR A 382 17.45 -0.90 4.09
CA TYR A 382 17.94 0.44 3.81
C TYR A 382 17.60 1.45 4.92
N TYR A 383 16.44 1.31 5.57
CA TYR A 383 15.85 2.32 6.45
C TYR A 383 16.10 2.11 7.95
N VAL A 384 16.26 0.88 8.40
CA VAL A 384 16.36 0.53 9.82
C VAL A 384 17.79 0.57 10.37
N TRP A 385 17.93 0.72 11.69
CA TRP A 385 19.24 0.90 12.33
C TRP A 385 19.38 0.03 13.58
N THR A 386 20.59 -0.46 13.86
CA THR A 386 20.91 -0.92 15.23
C THR A 386 21.30 0.28 16.10
N TYR A 387 21.19 0.13 17.42
CA TYR A 387 21.70 1.14 18.34
C TYR A 387 23.21 1.38 18.14
N ASP A 388 23.98 0.29 17.99
CA ASP A 388 25.43 0.34 17.77
C ASP A 388 25.80 1.06 16.46
N GLU A 389 25.03 0.86 15.38
CA GLU A 389 25.22 1.58 14.11
C GLU A 389 25.02 3.10 14.29
N VAL A 390 24.03 3.51 15.08
CA VAL A 390 23.76 4.92 15.36
C VAL A 390 24.90 5.53 16.19
N GLN A 391 25.36 4.84 17.24
CA GLN A 391 26.51 5.28 18.04
C GLN A 391 27.80 5.38 17.20
N ALA A 392 28.06 4.41 16.33
CA ALA A 392 29.23 4.43 15.47
C ALA A 392 29.17 5.56 14.41
N THR A 393 27.97 5.89 13.95
CA THR A 393 27.74 6.94 12.93
C THR A 393 27.81 8.34 13.54
N LEU A 394 27.19 8.54 14.70
CA LEU A 394 27.16 9.79 15.45
C LEU A 394 28.29 9.75 16.48
N GLN A 395 29.50 10.08 16.04
CA GLN A 395 30.75 9.97 16.80
C GLN A 395 30.72 10.66 18.18
N GLU A 396 29.83 11.63 18.40
CA GLU A 396 29.59 12.28 19.68
C GLU A 396 28.54 11.51 20.50
N PRO A 397 28.89 10.90 21.65
CA PRO A 397 27.98 10.05 22.41
C PRO A 397 26.67 10.74 22.84
N GLN A 398 26.74 12.02 23.20
CA GLN A 398 25.55 12.77 23.61
C GLN A 398 24.56 12.98 22.46
N ASP A 399 25.07 13.09 21.22
CA ASP A 399 24.23 13.23 20.03
C ASP A 399 23.56 11.91 19.66
N ALA A 400 24.30 10.79 19.81
CA ALA A 400 23.72 9.45 19.66
C ALA A 400 22.62 9.18 20.70
N ASP A 401 22.84 9.56 21.97
CA ASP A 401 21.84 9.43 23.03
C ASP A 401 20.61 10.31 22.78
N LEU A 402 20.81 11.55 22.30
CA LEU A 402 19.73 12.46 21.92
C LEU A 402 18.87 11.87 20.79
N VAL A 403 19.51 11.35 19.74
CA VAL A 403 18.84 10.68 18.62
C VAL A 403 18.10 9.43 19.09
N ALA A 404 18.73 8.61 19.93
CA ALA A 404 18.10 7.40 20.45
C ALA A 404 16.85 7.72 21.29
N TYR A 405 16.95 8.73 22.16
CA TYR A 405 15.82 9.20 22.97
C TYR A 405 14.70 9.80 22.10
N ARG A 406 15.05 10.61 21.09
CA ARG A 406 14.10 11.23 20.16
C ARG A 406 13.36 10.19 19.33
N PHE A 407 14.10 9.21 18.80
CA PHE A 407 13.63 8.28 17.78
C PHE A 407 13.25 6.88 18.30
N GLY A 408 13.22 6.69 19.62
CA GLY A 408 12.82 5.42 20.23
C GLY A 408 13.78 4.27 19.93
N ILE A 409 15.07 4.56 19.81
CA ILE A 409 16.10 3.57 19.51
C ILE A 409 16.55 2.91 20.80
N VAL A 410 16.49 1.59 20.85
CA VAL A 410 16.94 0.77 21.99
C VAL A 410 17.91 -0.31 21.53
N ALA A 411 18.73 -0.81 22.47
CA ALA A 411 19.81 -1.75 22.17
C ALA A 411 19.30 -3.07 21.55
N GLU A 412 18.16 -3.56 22.04
CA GLU A 412 17.55 -4.82 21.61
C GLU A 412 16.69 -4.69 20.34
N GLY A 413 16.57 -3.49 19.77
CA GLY A 413 15.60 -3.17 18.72
C GLY A 413 14.20 -2.87 19.26
N ASN A 414 13.41 -2.12 18.48
CA ASN A 414 12.08 -1.67 18.90
C ASN A 414 10.93 -2.38 18.16
N VAL A 415 11.24 -3.30 17.24
CA VAL A 415 10.25 -4.05 16.47
C VAL A 415 9.80 -5.30 17.22
N SER A 416 8.50 -5.48 17.38
CA SER A 416 7.93 -6.68 18.01
C SER A 416 7.90 -7.85 17.02
N SER A 417 8.08 -9.07 17.50
CA SER A 417 7.98 -10.30 16.68
C SER A 417 6.59 -10.51 16.06
N ALA A 418 5.54 -9.90 16.63
CA ALA A 418 4.20 -9.94 16.06
C ALA A 418 4.07 -9.05 14.81
N SER A 419 4.86 -7.98 14.72
CA SER A 419 4.93 -7.06 13.58
C SER A 419 5.96 -7.48 12.54
N ASP A 420 6.83 -8.44 12.87
CA ASP A 420 7.89 -8.96 12.00
C ASP A 420 7.88 -10.49 12.02
N PRO A 421 6.90 -11.12 11.34
CA PRO A 421 6.71 -12.57 11.38
C PRO A 421 7.87 -13.35 10.76
N HIS A 422 8.66 -12.73 9.88
CA HIS A 422 9.82 -13.34 9.23
C HIS A 422 11.14 -13.06 9.95
N GLY A 423 11.13 -12.21 11.00
CA GLY A 423 12.30 -11.89 11.80
C GLY A 423 13.35 -11.03 11.08
N GLU A 424 12.99 -10.37 9.98
CA GLU A 424 13.91 -9.57 9.16
C GLU A 424 14.39 -8.29 9.87
N LEU A 425 13.64 -7.82 10.87
CA LEU A 425 13.89 -6.62 11.66
C LEU A 425 14.35 -6.92 13.10
N THR A 426 14.70 -8.18 13.39
CA THR A 426 15.17 -8.58 14.73
C THR A 426 16.41 -7.79 15.15
N GLY A 427 16.37 -7.14 16.32
CA GLY A 427 17.47 -6.31 16.83
C GLY A 427 17.62 -4.96 16.11
N LYS A 428 16.72 -4.62 15.19
CA LYS A 428 16.71 -3.36 14.46
C LYS A 428 15.67 -2.40 15.05
N ASN A 429 15.91 -1.12 14.81
CA ASN A 429 15.05 -0.03 15.22
C ASN A 429 14.46 0.65 13.99
N VAL A 430 13.14 0.76 14.00
CA VAL A 430 12.38 1.65 13.13
C VAL A 430 12.31 3.00 13.83
N LEU A 431 12.78 4.04 13.15
CA LEU A 431 12.84 5.38 13.76
C LEU A 431 11.43 5.94 13.83
N TYR A 432 11.04 6.38 15.01
CA TYR A 432 9.75 7.00 15.24
C TYR A 432 9.87 8.10 16.28
N ASN A 433 9.03 9.13 16.20
CA ASN A 433 9.11 10.30 17.07
C ASN A 433 8.64 10.02 18.53
N ALA A 434 9.37 9.18 19.27
CA ALA A 434 9.05 8.69 20.61
C ALA A 434 8.95 9.77 21.68
N LYS A 435 9.74 10.84 21.55
CA LYS A 435 9.83 11.94 22.52
C LYS A 435 9.77 13.29 21.83
N SER A 436 8.99 14.22 22.36
CA SER A 436 8.91 15.59 21.83
C SER A 436 10.24 16.32 21.91
N VAL A 437 10.40 17.38 21.11
CA VAL A 437 11.59 18.25 21.16
C VAL A 437 11.71 18.88 22.56
N GLU A 438 10.58 19.22 23.17
CA GLU A 438 10.48 19.76 24.52
C GLU A 438 10.96 18.76 25.58
N GLU A 439 10.57 17.48 25.48
CA GLU A 439 11.08 16.42 26.35
C GLU A 439 12.59 16.22 26.17
N CYS A 440 13.09 16.28 24.93
CA CYS A 440 14.52 16.18 24.64
C CYS A 440 15.29 17.36 25.25
N ALA A 441 14.80 18.59 25.09
CA ALA A 441 15.39 19.79 25.66
C ALA A 441 15.52 19.67 27.19
N HIS A 442 14.47 19.19 27.85
CA HIS A 442 14.48 18.96 29.30
C HIS A 442 15.50 17.88 29.73
N THR A 443 15.48 16.71 29.10
CA THR A 443 16.35 15.57 29.46
C THR A 443 17.83 15.88 29.24
N PHE A 444 18.17 16.53 28.11
CA PHE A 444 19.55 16.82 27.73
C PHE A 444 20.05 18.19 28.20
N LYS A 445 19.20 18.96 28.91
CA LYS A 445 19.49 20.30 29.42
C LYS A 445 19.93 21.28 28.32
N LEU A 446 19.23 21.23 27.20
CA LEU A 446 19.42 22.08 26.04
C LEU A 446 18.19 22.99 25.86
N THR A 447 18.34 24.07 25.11
CA THR A 447 17.19 24.84 24.60
C THR A 447 16.50 24.08 23.47
N LYS A 448 15.25 24.45 23.16
CA LYS A 448 14.49 23.85 22.06
C LYS A 448 15.22 24.02 20.73
N GLU A 449 15.74 25.22 20.50
CA GLU A 449 16.46 25.60 19.29
C GLU A 449 17.76 24.81 19.14
N GLU A 450 18.51 24.60 20.23
CA GLU A 450 19.72 23.76 20.22
C GLU A 450 19.41 22.29 19.89
N VAL A 451 18.31 21.74 20.44
CA VAL A 451 17.87 20.38 20.11
C VAL A 451 17.50 20.27 18.63
N GLU A 452 16.72 21.21 18.09
CA GLU A 452 16.33 21.21 16.67
C GLU A 452 17.56 21.26 15.76
N VAL A 453 18.51 22.16 16.03
CA VAL A 453 19.76 22.27 15.25
C VAL A 453 20.57 20.98 15.33
N LYS A 454 20.74 20.41 16.53
CA LYS A 454 21.49 19.14 16.71
C LYS A 454 20.80 17.98 16.00
N LEU A 455 19.48 17.86 16.10
CA LEU A 455 18.73 16.80 15.44
C LEU A 455 18.88 16.88 13.91
N GLU A 456 18.80 18.07 13.31
CA GLU A 456 18.98 18.22 11.86
C GLU A 456 20.42 17.88 11.40
N GLN A 457 21.43 18.24 12.19
CA GLN A 457 22.81 17.82 11.94
C GLN A 457 22.97 16.30 12.01
N CYS A 458 22.40 15.67 13.05
CA CYS A 458 22.45 14.22 13.21
C CYS A 458 21.72 13.49 12.08
N LYS A 459 20.52 13.94 11.71
CA LYS A 459 19.76 13.39 10.57
C LYS A 459 20.58 13.48 9.28
N THR A 460 21.25 14.59 9.04
CA THR A 460 22.12 14.76 7.87
C THR A 460 23.26 13.74 7.86
N THR A 461 23.92 13.54 9.00
CA THR A 461 24.99 12.53 9.15
C THR A 461 24.48 11.10 8.94
N LEU A 462 23.35 10.76 9.55
CA LEU A 462 22.68 9.46 9.35
C LEU A 462 22.28 9.26 7.88
N ASN A 463 21.76 10.28 7.22
CA ASN A 463 21.39 10.20 5.81
C ASN A 463 22.62 9.94 4.93
N ASN A 464 23.72 10.65 5.16
CA ASN A 464 24.99 10.44 4.44
C ASN A 464 25.55 9.03 4.63
N ALA A 465 25.41 8.46 5.82
CA ALA A 465 25.80 7.07 6.09
C ALA A 465 24.86 6.09 5.38
N ARG A 466 23.54 6.33 5.41
CA ARG A 466 22.53 5.49 4.76
C ARG A 466 22.67 5.45 3.25
N MET A 467 23.01 6.57 2.61
CA MET A 467 23.22 6.66 1.15
C MET A 467 24.35 5.76 0.63
N LYS A 468 25.18 5.18 1.52
CA LYS A 468 26.21 4.18 1.18
C LYS A 468 25.70 2.75 1.20
N ARG A 469 24.48 2.51 1.71
CA ARG A 469 23.83 1.19 1.72
C ARG A 469 23.27 0.86 0.33
N PRO A 470 23.16 -0.42 -0.04
CA PRO A 470 22.45 -0.82 -1.26
C PRO A 470 21.03 -0.25 -1.25
N ARG A 471 20.67 0.54 -2.26
CA ARG A 471 19.34 1.16 -2.32
C ARG A 471 18.26 0.16 -2.69
N PRO A 472 17.03 0.39 -2.22
CA PRO A 472 15.87 -0.28 -2.80
C PRO A 472 15.76 0.06 -4.29
N HIS A 473 15.21 -0.88 -5.05
CA HIS A 473 15.05 -0.71 -6.49
C HIS A 473 14.00 0.37 -6.79
N LEU A 474 14.27 1.24 -7.77
CA LEU A 474 13.27 2.18 -8.30
C LEU A 474 12.56 1.51 -9.47
N ASP A 475 11.23 1.51 -9.46
CA ASP A 475 10.49 1.08 -10.64
C ASP A 475 10.64 2.13 -11.75
N ASP A 476 11.33 1.73 -12.83
CA ASP A 476 11.73 2.58 -13.95
C ASP A 476 10.64 2.76 -15.02
N LYS A 477 9.43 2.23 -14.78
CA LYS A 477 8.23 2.56 -15.57
C LYS A 477 7.93 4.05 -15.45
N ALA A 478 8.47 4.83 -16.38
CA ALA A 478 8.35 6.28 -16.35
C ALA A 478 6.88 6.73 -16.51
N CYS A 479 6.33 7.40 -15.49
CA CYS A 479 5.13 8.21 -15.66
C CYS A 479 5.48 9.44 -16.51
N ARG A 480 5.34 9.31 -17.83
CA ARG A 480 5.53 10.45 -18.73
C ARG A 480 4.35 11.39 -18.58
N ILE A 481 4.63 12.64 -18.18
CA ILE A 481 3.65 13.73 -18.27
C ILE A 481 3.25 13.81 -19.75
N ARG A 482 2.03 13.38 -20.09
CA ARG A 482 1.44 13.66 -21.41
C ARG A 482 1.31 15.18 -21.51
N ARG A 483 2.29 15.82 -22.15
CA ARG A 483 2.08 17.13 -22.75
C ARG A 483 1.20 16.92 -23.97
N ASP A 484 -0.10 16.77 -23.77
CA ASP A 484 -1.08 16.95 -24.84
C ASP A 484 -1.16 18.46 -25.16
N SER A 485 -0.09 18.97 -25.76
CA SER A 485 -0.08 20.26 -26.42
C SER A 485 -0.83 20.15 -27.75
N ALA A 486 -2.17 20.02 -27.69
CA ALA A 486 -3.04 20.32 -28.84
C ALA A 486 -4.55 20.51 -28.53
N ASN A 487 -5.17 19.87 -27.52
CA ASN A 487 -6.65 19.77 -27.52
C ASN A 487 -7.44 20.25 -26.28
N LEU A 488 -6.83 21.02 -25.37
CA LEU A 488 -7.56 21.64 -24.24
C LEU A 488 -8.12 23.03 -24.58
N ARG A 489 -8.85 23.16 -25.70
CA ARG A 489 -9.61 24.37 -26.06
C ARG A 489 -11.06 24.11 -26.52
N ALA A 490 -11.64 22.97 -26.15
CA ALA A 490 -13.05 22.70 -26.38
C ALA A 490 -13.67 21.89 -25.24
N ALA A 491 -13.67 22.48 -24.04
CA ALA A 491 -14.57 22.14 -22.92
C ALA A 491 -14.33 23.15 -21.78
N TYR A 492 -14.73 24.40 -22.02
CA TYR A 492 -15.14 25.36 -21.00
C TYR A 492 -16.32 26.14 -21.57
#